data_AF-A0A1N7ELN8-F1
#
_entry.id   AF-A0A1N7ELN8-F1
#
_cell.length_a   1.000
_cell.length_b   1.000
_cell.length_c   1.000
_cell.angle_alpha   90.00
_cell.angle_beta   90.00
_cell.angle_gamma   90.00
#
_symmetry.space_group_name_H-M   'P 1'
#
loop_
_entity.id
_entity.type
_entity.pdbx_description
1 polymer ?
#
loop_
_entity_poly.entity_id
_entity_poly.type
_entity_poly.pdbx_seq_one_letter_code
_entity_poly.pdbx_strand_id
1 'polypeptide(L)'
;MILSLPIYRLIKNLRSYFNRTSNTCEVIDDEIIIVNSGSLRGLILEFHYNFCQVKIRGRLNLCIDITRDVSVDVLMRILASHNIISSPPAP
;
A
#
# COMPACT_ATOMS: atom_id res chain seq x y z
N MET A 1 -6.83 -11.67 11.32
CA MET A 1 -5.50 -12.16 11.79
C MET A 1 -4.97 -11.14 12.81
N ILE A 2 -4.06 -11.45 13.73
CA ILE A 2 -3.51 -10.37 14.59
C ILE A 2 -2.35 -9.71 13.82
N LEU A 3 -2.61 -8.54 13.24
CA LEU A 3 -1.58 -7.73 12.61
C LEU A 3 -0.63 -7.16 13.67
N SER A 4 0.65 -7.04 13.31
CA SER A 4 1.64 -6.41 14.17
C SER A 4 1.41 -4.88 14.25
N LEU A 5 1.73 -4.27 15.40
CA LEU A 5 1.62 -2.82 15.59
C LEU A 5 2.31 -1.98 14.47
N PRO A 6 3.47 -2.37 13.93
CA PRO A 6 4.09 -1.71 12.78
C PRO A 6 3.20 -1.69 11.53
N ILE A 7 2.56 -2.82 11.19
CA ILE A 7 1.66 -2.90 10.03
C ILE A 7 0.47 -1.97 10.21
N TYR A 8 -0.14 -1.97 11.39
CA TYR A 8 -1.27 -1.10 11.67
C TYR A 8 -0.91 0.39 11.53
N ARG A 9 0.28 0.79 12.00
CA ARG A 9 0.81 2.15 11.80
C ARG A 9 1.06 2.45 10.32
N LEU A 10 1.63 1.50 9.57
CA LEU A 10 1.87 1.63 8.15
C LEU A 10 0.56 1.83 7.37
N ILE A 11 -0.48 1.06 7.67
CA ILE A 11 -1.81 1.18 7.05
C ILE A 11 -2.43 2.55 7.31
N LYS A 12 -2.37 3.04 8.55
CA LYS A 12 -2.82 4.40 8.89
C LYS A 12 -2.06 5.48 8.12
N ASN A 13 -0.74 5.34 8.02
CA ASN A 13 0.10 6.28 7.29
C ASN A 13 -0.19 6.24 5.78
N LEU A 14 -0.41 5.05 5.20
CA LEU A 14 -0.80 4.87 3.81
C LEU A 14 -2.13 5.54 3.51
N ARG A 15 -3.13 5.35 4.37
CA ARG A 15 -4.43 6.01 4.23
C ARG A 15 -4.28 7.53 4.22
N SER A 16 -3.47 8.07 5.13
CA SER A 16 -3.20 9.52 5.16
C SER A 16 -2.47 9.98 3.89
N TYR A 17 -1.50 9.21 3.41
CA TYR A 17 -0.76 9.49 2.18
C TYR A 17 -1.65 9.49 0.93
N PHE A 18 -2.52 8.48 0.78
CA PHE A 18 -3.45 8.43 -0.36
C PHE A 18 -4.39 9.64 -0.38
N ASN A 19 -4.95 10.00 0.78
CA ASN A 19 -5.83 11.17 0.88
C ASN A 19 -5.11 12.48 0.52
N ARG A 20 -3.83 12.64 0.89
CA ARG A 20 -3.03 13.82 0.51
C ARG A 20 -2.72 13.87 -0.98
N THR A 21 -2.47 12.70 -1.57
CA THR A 21 -2.11 12.56 -2.99
C THR A 21 -3.32 12.55 -3.94
N SER A 22 -4.47 13.07 -3.49
CA SER A 22 -5.75 13.07 -4.24
C SER A 22 -6.21 11.69 -4.70
N ASN A 23 -5.79 10.63 -4.02
CA ASN A 23 -6.30 9.28 -4.21
C ASN A 23 -7.35 9.00 -3.11
N THR A 24 -8.45 8.34 -3.44
CA THR A 24 -9.34 7.77 -2.42
C THR A 24 -9.05 6.31 -2.22
N CYS A 25 -9.00 5.88 -0.96
CA CYS A 25 -8.79 4.49 -0.60
C CYS A 25 -9.83 4.01 0.41
N GLU A 26 -10.12 2.72 0.35
CA GLU A 26 -10.95 1.99 1.29
C GLU A 26 -10.07 1.00 2.05
N VAL A 27 -10.34 0.84 3.35
CA VAL A 27 -9.65 -0.13 4.19
C VAL A 27 -10.66 -1.19 4.62
N ILE A 28 -10.37 -2.46 4.33
CA ILE A 28 -11.20 -3.61 4.68
C ILE A 28 -10.48 -4.40 5.77
N ASP A 29 -11.18 -4.65 6.87
CA ASP A 29 -10.72 -5.45 8.02
C ASP A 29 -9.41 -5.00 8.67
N ASP A 30 -8.98 -3.74 8.43
CA ASP A 30 -7.65 -3.23 8.80
C ASP A 30 -6.48 -4.02 8.21
N GLU A 31 -6.71 -4.89 7.22
CA GLU A 31 -5.69 -5.72 6.56
C GLU A 31 -5.56 -5.41 5.06
N ILE A 32 -6.58 -4.83 4.42
CA ILE A 32 -6.59 -4.61 2.98
C ILE A 32 -6.84 -3.14 2.68
N ILE A 33 -6.00 -2.53 1.84
CA ILE A 33 -6.22 -1.18 1.30
C ILE A 33 -6.51 -1.28 -0.19
N ILE A 34 -7.65 -0.73 -0.63
CA ILE A 34 -8.03 -0.65 -2.03
C ILE A 34 -8.06 0.81 -2.47
N VAL A 35 -7.28 1.16 -3.47
CA VAL A 35 -7.28 2.52 -4.04
C VAL A 35 -8.34 2.61 -5.15
N ASN A 36 -9.40 3.36 -4.86
CA ASN A 36 -10.61 3.45 -5.68
C ASN A 36 -10.57 4.60 -6.70
N SER A 37 -9.76 5.64 -6.47
CA SER A 37 -9.63 6.78 -7.38
C SER A 37 -8.22 7.36 -7.40
N GLY A 38 -7.97 8.27 -8.36
CA GLY A 38 -6.68 8.94 -8.55
C GLY A 38 -5.71 8.19 -9.46
N SER A 39 -4.45 8.61 -9.44
CA SER A 39 -3.38 8.05 -10.28
C SER A 39 -3.05 6.60 -9.94
N LEU A 40 -3.34 6.17 -8.70
CA LEU A 40 -3.07 4.84 -8.20
C LEU A 40 -4.30 3.93 -8.22
N ARG A 41 -5.36 4.31 -8.94
CA ARG A 41 -6.61 3.54 -9.02
C ARG A 41 -6.38 2.09 -9.45
N GLY A 42 -6.97 1.17 -8.69
CA GLY A 42 -6.87 -0.27 -8.93
C GLY A 42 -5.65 -0.93 -8.27
N LEU A 43 -4.87 -0.17 -7.49
CA LEU A 43 -3.89 -0.70 -6.54
C LEU A 43 -4.61 -1.28 -5.33
N ILE A 44 -4.24 -2.50 -4.96
CA ILE A 44 -4.72 -3.20 -3.77
C ILE A 44 -3.47 -3.61 -2.98
N LEU A 45 -3.47 -3.32 -1.68
CA LEU A 45 -2.41 -3.70 -0.75
C LEU A 45 -3.03 -4.58 0.32
N GLU A 46 -2.65 -5.85 0.35
CA GLU A 46 -3.11 -6.85 1.31
C GLU A 46 -1.98 -7.14 2.30
N PHE A 47 -2.19 -6.80 3.56
CA PHE A 47 -1.19 -6.87 4.61
C PHE A 47 -1.33 -8.19 5.38
N HIS A 48 -0.24 -8.94 5.41
CA HIS A 48 -0.08 -10.13 6.23
C HIS A 48 1.00 -9.87 7.29
N TYR A 49 1.11 -10.77 8.27
CA TYR A 49 1.97 -10.60 9.45
C TYR A 49 3.43 -10.22 9.11
N ASN A 50 3.99 -10.73 8.00
CA ASN A 50 5.38 -10.50 7.58
C ASN A 50 5.54 -9.90 6.19
N PHE A 51 4.46 -9.71 5.43
CA PHE A 51 4.55 -9.26 4.04
C PHE A 51 3.30 -8.50 3.60
N CYS A 52 3.45 -7.68 2.58
CA CYS A 52 2.36 -7.02 1.87
C CYS A 52 2.28 -7.57 0.46
N GLN A 53 1.12 -8.11 0.11
CA GLN A 53 0.80 -8.51 -1.23
C GLN A 53 0.15 -7.34 -1.97
N VAL A 54 0.78 -6.94 -3.07
CA VAL A 54 0.33 -5.86 -3.93
C VAL A 54 -0.38 -6.48 -5.12
N LYS A 55 -1.63 -6.08 -5.35
CA LYS A 55 -2.43 -6.46 -6.52
C LYS A 55 -2.75 -5.24 -7.38
N ILE A 56 -2.51 -5.33 -8.69
CA ILE A 56 -2.92 -4.29 -9.65
C ILE A 56 -4.03 -4.84 -10.54
N ARG A 57 -5.21 -4.23 -10.49
CA ARG A 57 -6.37 -4.61 -11.32
C ARG A 57 -6.63 -6.14 -11.31
N GLY A 58 -6.33 -6.80 -10.18
CA GLY A 58 -6.48 -8.23 -9.98
C GLY A 58 -5.52 -9.15 -10.75
N ARG A 59 -4.44 -8.65 -11.37
CA ARG A 59 -3.54 -9.45 -12.23
C ARG A 59 -2.10 -9.59 -11.76
N LEU A 60 -1.48 -8.50 -11.30
CA LEU A 60 -0.07 -8.53 -10.88
C LEU A 60 0.01 -8.78 -9.37
N ASN A 61 0.64 -9.85 -8.92
CA ASN A 61 0.88 -10.14 -7.51
C ASN A 61 2.37 -9.90 -7.19
N LEU A 62 2.71 -8.81 -6.52
CA LEU A 62 4.04 -8.59 -5.95
C LEU A 62 3.96 -8.80 -4.45
N CYS A 63 4.81 -9.66 -3.87
CA CYS A 63 4.95 -9.78 -2.42
C CYS A 63 6.15 -8.94 -1.97
N ILE A 64 5.91 -8.06 -1.00
CA ILE A 64 6.92 -7.20 -0.39
C ILE A 64 7.07 -7.61 1.07
N ASP A 65 8.25 -8.02 1.48
CA ASP A 65 8.51 -8.33 2.89
C ASP A 65 8.38 -7.05 3.74
N ILE A 66 7.57 -7.13 4.80
CA ILE A 66 7.42 -6.06 5.77
C ILE A 66 8.38 -6.33 6.92
N THR A 67 9.51 -5.63 6.90
CA THR A 67 10.41 -5.52 8.04
C THR A 67 9.95 -4.39 8.98
N ARG A 68 10.52 -4.32 10.18
CA ARG A 68 10.16 -3.31 11.19
C ARG A 68 10.33 -1.85 10.71
N ASP A 69 11.18 -1.63 9.71
CA ASP A 69 11.55 -0.30 9.22
C ASP A 69 10.81 0.11 7.93
N VAL A 70 9.83 -0.69 7.50
CA VAL A 70 9.03 -0.33 6.31
C VAL A 70 8.19 0.91 6.57
N SER A 71 8.41 1.94 5.75
CA SER A 71 7.64 3.17 5.70
C SER A 71 6.83 3.28 4.41
N VAL A 72 5.92 4.25 4.37
CA VAL A 72 5.13 4.56 3.15
C VAL A 72 6.06 4.91 1.98
N ASP A 73 7.08 5.73 2.22
CA ASP A 73 8.03 6.13 1.19
C ASP A 73 8.81 4.95 0.62
N VAL A 74 9.24 4.02 1.49
CA VAL A 74 9.92 2.80 1.07
C VAL A 74 8.99 1.94 0.22
N LEU A 75 7.74 1.75 0.67
CA LEU A 75 6.74 0.99 -0.09
C LEU A 75 6.51 1.63 -1.47
N MET A 76 6.28 2.94 -1.55
CA MET A 76 6.06 3.63 -2.82
C MET A 76 7.27 3.57 -3.75
N ARG A 77 8.50 3.63 -3.22
CA ARG A 77 9.72 3.45 -4.02
C ARG A 77 9.83 2.02 -4.57
N ILE A 78 9.50 1.00 -3.79
CA ILE A 78 9.48 -0.38 -4.25
C ILE A 78 8.44 -0.55 -5.36
N LEU A 79 7.25 0.04 -5.21
CA LEU A 79 6.23 0.02 -6.26
C LEU A 79 6.74 0.72 -7.54
N ALA A 80 7.39 1.87 -7.40
CA ALA A 80 7.95 2.60 -8.54
C ALA A 80 9.07 1.82 -9.23
N SER A 81 9.96 1.17 -8.47
CA SER A 81 11.07 0.37 -9.03
C SER A 81 10.59 -0.86 -9.79
N HIS A 82 9.40 -1.38 -9.46
CA HIS A 82 8.77 -2.50 -10.15
C HIS A 82 7.82 -2.05 -11.28
N ASN A 83 7.83 -0.77 -11.66
CA ASN A 83 6.93 -0.16 -12.65
C ASN A 83 5.43 -0.38 -12.32
N ILE A 84 5.09 -0.56 -11.04
CA ILE A 84 3.71 -0.69 -10.57
C ILE A 84 3.03 0.69 -10.58
N ILE A 85 3.80 1.72 -10.21
CA ILE A 85 3.40 3.12 -10.27
C ILE A 85 4.43 3.89 -11.09
N SER A 86 4.00 4.89 -11.86
CA SER A 86 4.89 5.67 -12.73
C SER A 86 5.90 6.52 -11.95
N SER A 87 5.48 7.03 -10.80
CA SER A 87 6.32 7.73 -9.83
C SER A 87 5.58 7.80 -8.49
N PRO A 88 6.28 7.86 -7.34
CA PRO A 88 5.65 8.16 -6.07
C PRO A 88 4.94 9.52 -6.20
N PRO A 89 3.61 9.61 -5.97
CA PRO A 89 2.95 10.90 -6.01
C PRO A 89 3.56 11.82 -4.93
N ALA A 90 3.81 13.07 -5.32
CA ALA A 90 4.24 14.09 -4.37
C ALA A 90 3.11 14.32 -3.34
N PRO A 91 3.41 14.30 -2.04
CA PRO A 91 2.42 14.49 -0.98
C PRO A 91 1.84 15.90 -0.94
#